data_AF-A0A0C7P0R0-F1
#
_entry.id   AF-A0A0C7P0R0-F1
#
_cell.length_a   1.000
_cell.length_b   1.000
_cell.length_c   1.000
_cell.angle_alpha   90.00
_cell.angle_beta   90.00
_cell.angle_gamma   90.00
#
_symmetry.space_group_name_H-M   'P 1'
#
loop_
_entity.id
_entity.type
_entity.pdbx_description
1 polymer ?
#
loop_
_entity_poly.entity_id
_entity_poly.type
_entity_poly.pdbx_seq_one_letter_code
_entity_poly.pdbx_strand_id
1 'polypeptide(L)'
;MEDIINLTEKDIKELSFKQQLELLERINEYFQNERDDINIEDALEIYKKALEILTYAREKLVTLKEEKSMIDEKYEKIKSQFADL
;
A
#
# COMPACT_ATOMS: atom_id res chain seq x y z
N MET A 1 -2.03 18.24 5.50
CA MET A 1 -3.08 17.32 5.03
C MET A 1 -3.63 17.69 3.67
N GLU A 2 -3.68 18.98 3.30
CA GLU A 2 -3.99 19.38 1.91
C GLU A 2 -3.12 18.67 0.86
N ASP A 3 -1.84 18.43 1.18
CA ASP A 3 -0.91 17.64 0.37
C ASP A 3 -1.43 16.23 0.07
N ILE A 4 -2.09 15.59 1.04
CA ILE A 4 -2.67 14.25 0.91
C ILE A 4 -4.03 14.31 0.21
N ILE A 5 -4.87 15.31 0.53
CA ILE A 5 -6.18 15.53 -0.10
C ILE A 5 -6.01 15.73 -1.61
N ASN A 6 -4.96 16.44 -2.03
CA ASN A 6 -4.70 16.75 -3.43
C ASN A 6 -4.00 15.63 -4.21
N LEU A 7 -3.66 14.49 -3.59
CA LEU A 7 -3.05 13.37 -4.30
C LEU A 7 -4.03 12.81 -5.34
N THR A 8 -3.58 12.72 -6.59
CA THR A 8 -4.33 12.04 -7.63
C THR A 8 -4.12 10.52 -7.56
N GLU A 9 -5.02 9.76 -8.17
CA GLU A 9 -4.86 8.31 -8.31
C GLU A 9 -3.53 7.93 -8.96
N LYS A 10 -3.09 8.72 -9.95
CA LYS A 10 -1.81 8.52 -10.63
C LYS A 10 -0.65 8.67 -9.65
N ASP A 11 -0.66 9.73 -8.84
CA ASP A 11 0.39 9.98 -7.84
C ASP A 11 0.48 8.80 -6.87
N ILE A 12 -0.67 8.32 -6.37
CA ILE A 12 -0.74 7.20 -5.41
C ILE A 12 -0.19 5.90 -6.01
N LYS A 13 -0.44 5.64 -7.30
CA LYS A 13 0.05 4.44 -8.01
C LYS A 13 1.57 4.44 -8.18
N GLU A 14 2.15 5.61 -8.43
CA GLU A 14 3.59 5.80 -8.64
C GLU A 14 4.40 5.67 -7.33
N LEU A 15 3.76 5.80 -6.17
CA LEU A 15 4.41 5.59 -4.88
C LEU A 15 4.91 4.15 -4.71
N SER A 16 6.08 4.01 -4.09
CA SER A 16 6.52 2.73 -3.53
C SER A 16 5.63 2.30 -2.36
N PHE A 17 5.60 1.01 -2.06
CA PHE A 17 4.85 0.48 -0.91
C PHE A 17 5.27 1.15 0.40
N LYS A 18 6.57 1.44 0.59
CA LYS A 18 7.09 2.15 1.77
C LYS A 18 6.49 3.56 1.89
N GLN A 19 6.46 4.31 0.78
CA GLN A 19 5.87 5.65 0.77
C GLN A 19 4.37 5.62 1.03
N GLN A 20 3.66 4.62 0.50
CA GLN A 20 2.23 4.43 0.80
C GLN A 20 1.98 4.18 2.29
N LEU A 21 2.82 3.36 2.94
CA LEU A 21 2.75 3.14 4.39
C LEU A 21 3.05 4.42 5.18
N GLU A 22 4.10 5.15 4.83
CA GLU A 22 4.46 6.42 5.49
C GLU A 22 3.31 7.44 5.42
N LEU A 23 2.59 7.51 4.29
CA LEU A 23 1.40 8.36 4.19
C LEU A 23 0.26 7.89 5.11
N LEU A 24 0.03 6.57 5.20
CA LEU A 24 -1.00 6.02 6.09
C LEU A 24 -0.67 6.26 7.56
N GLU A 25 0.60 6.15 7.94
CA GLU A 25 1.08 6.47 9.29
C GLU A 25 0.83 7.95 9.61
N ARG A 26 1.19 8.87 8.69
CA ARG A 26 0.91 10.30 8.83
C ARG A 26 -0.60 10.59 8.97
N ILE A 27 -1.45 9.93 8.19
CA ILE A 27 -2.91 10.07 8.30
C ILE A 27 -3.39 9.59 9.67
N ASN A 28 -2.90 8.44 10.14
CA ASN A 28 -3.27 7.91 11.44
C ASN A 28 -2.83 8.85 12.57
N GLU A 29 -1.60 9.35 12.54
CA GLU A 29 -1.09 10.32 13.51
C GLU A 29 -1.94 11.60 13.54
N TYR A 30 -2.31 12.13 12.38
CA TYR A 30 -3.21 13.28 12.27
C TYR A 30 -4.54 13.05 13.00
N PHE A 31 -5.19 11.90 12.77
CA PHE A 31 -6.46 11.58 13.44
C PHE A 31 -6.32 11.30 14.94
N GLN A 32 -5.18 10.80 15.40
CA GLN A 32 -4.95 10.55 16.83
C GLN A 32 -4.64 11.83 17.60
N ASN A 33 -3.92 12.77 16.99
CA ASN A 33 -3.40 13.96 17.68
C ASN A 33 -4.28 15.21 17.54
N GLU A 34 -5.05 15.34 16.45
CA GLU A 34 -5.81 16.56 16.14
C GLU A 34 -7.34 16.36 16.23
N ARG A 35 -7.80 15.26 16.82
CA ARG A 35 -9.18 14.75 16.74
C ARG A 35 -10.30 15.77 17.05
N ASP A 36 -10.04 16.74 17.93
CA ASP A 36 -11.06 17.67 18.42
C ASP A 36 -11.21 18.94 17.55
N ASP A 37 -10.24 19.25 16.68
CA ASP A 37 -10.21 20.48 15.86
C ASP A 37 -10.34 20.23 14.34
N ILE A 38 -10.49 18.97 13.93
CA ILE A 38 -10.59 18.61 12.51
C ILE A 38 -12.00 18.93 11.97
N ASN A 39 -12.06 19.69 10.86
CA ASN A 39 -13.28 19.85 10.08
C ASN A 39 -13.76 18.49 9.54
N ILE A 40 -15.03 18.16 9.76
CA ILE A 40 -15.66 16.90 9.32
C ILE A 40 -15.50 16.66 7.81
N GLU A 41 -15.59 17.70 6.98
CA GLU A 41 -15.41 17.58 5.53
C GLU A 41 -13.99 17.13 5.17
N ASP A 42 -12.98 17.76 5.78
CA ASP A 42 -11.57 17.40 5.59
C ASP A 42 -11.29 15.99 6.12
N ALA A 43 -11.85 15.62 7.29
CA ALA A 43 -11.74 14.27 7.83
C ALA A 43 -12.25 13.21 6.84
N LEU A 44 -13.40 13.48 6.20
CA LEU A 44 -13.98 12.56 5.23
C LEU A 44 -13.10 12.41 3.99
N GLU A 45 -12.55 13.51 3.46
CA GLU A 45 -11.68 13.45 2.28
C GLU A 45 -10.34 12.74 2.60
N ILE A 46 -9.72 13.03 3.75
CA ILE A 46 -8.51 12.34 4.19
C ILE A 46 -8.77 10.84 4.35
N TYR A 47 -9.91 10.46 4.92
CA TYR A 47 -10.27 9.05 5.08
C TYR A 47 -10.46 8.34 3.73
N LYS A 48 -11.12 8.97 2.76
CA LYS A 48 -11.23 8.44 1.39
C LYS A 48 -9.84 8.24 0.77
N LYS A 49 -8.94 9.22 0.92
CA LYS A 49 -7.55 9.10 0.43
C LYS A 49 -6.81 7.95 1.10
N ALA A 50 -6.98 7.75 2.40
CA ALA A 50 -6.40 6.60 3.10
C ALA A 50 -6.86 5.27 2.50
N LEU A 51 -8.15 5.14 2.18
CA LEU A 51 -8.69 3.93 1.53
C LEU A 51 -8.12 3.71 0.12
N GLU A 52 -7.97 4.77 -0.67
CA GLU A 52 -7.31 4.70 -1.98
C GLU A 52 -5.88 4.19 -1.85
N ILE A 53 -5.09 4.79 -0.95
CA ILE A 53 -3.70 4.40 -0.69
C ILE A 53 -3.61 2.93 -0.22
N LEU A 54 -4.46 2.52 0.71
CA LEU A 54 -4.53 1.13 1.21
C LEU A 54 -4.85 0.14 0.10
N THR A 55 -5.74 0.50 -0.80
CA THR A 55 -6.15 -0.37 -1.92
C THR A 55 -4.96 -0.65 -2.83
N TYR A 56 -4.23 0.38 -3.23
CA TYR A 56 -3.03 0.22 -4.07
C TYR A 56 -1.88 -0.48 -3.36
N ALA A 57 -1.70 -0.22 -2.06
CA ALA A 57 -0.71 -0.94 -1.26
C ALA A 57 -1.03 -2.44 -1.22
N ARG A 58 -2.30 -2.80 -1.05
CA ARG A 58 -2.76 -4.20 -1.08
C ARG A 58 -2.55 -4.85 -2.44
N GLU A 59 -2.86 -4.17 -3.54
CA GLU A 59 -2.63 -4.69 -4.89
C GLU A 59 -1.16 -5.07 -5.11
N LYS A 60 -0.22 -4.19 -4.73
CA LYS A 60 1.22 -4.48 -4.82
C LYS A 60 1.61 -5.73 -4.03
N LEU A 61 1.06 -5.91 -2.83
CA LEU A 61 1.32 -7.10 -2.02
C LEU A 61 0.77 -8.39 -2.64
N VAL A 62 -0.41 -8.34 -3.25
CA VAL A 62 -1.00 -9.49 -3.96
C VAL A 62 -0.12 -9.89 -5.13
N THR A 63 0.30 -8.93 -5.96
CA THR A 63 1.21 -9.18 -7.08
C THR A 63 2.53 -9.80 -6.62
N LEU A 64 3.17 -9.25 -5.59
CA LEU A 64 4.42 -9.81 -5.05
C LEU A 64 4.26 -11.23 -4.50
N LYS A 65 3.10 -11.54 -3.90
CA LYS A 65 2.80 -12.89 -3.41
C LYS A 65 2.70 -13.88 -4.57
N GLU A 66 2.05 -13.50 -5.67
CA GLU A 66 1.92 -14.33 -6.87
C GLU A 66 3.28 -14.56 -7.53
N GLU A 67 4.07 -13.51 -7.72
CA GLU A 67 5.43 -13.59 -8.27
C GLU A 67 6.32 -14.53 -7.44
N LYS A 68 6.29 -14.39 -6.11
CA LYS A 68 7.00 -15.30 -5.20
C LYS A 68 6.57 -16.75 -5.40
N SER A 69 5.27 -17.01 -5.48
CA SER A 69 4.75 -18.38 -5.68
C SER A 69 5.27 -18.99 -7.00
N MET A 70 5.31 -18.20 -8.08
CA MET A 70 5.83 -18.66 -9.36
C MET A 70 7.34 -18.96 -9.31
N ILE A 71 8.11 -18.17 -8.56
CA ILE A 71 9.55 -18.40 -8.36
C ILE A 71 9.76 -19.69 -7.54
N ASP A 72 9.01 -19.86 -6.44
CA ASP A 72 9.09 -21.05 -5.59
C ASP A 72 8.78 -22.33 -6.37
N GLU A 73 7.73 -22.33 -7.21
CA GLU A 73 7.39 -23.46 -8.07
C GLU A 73 8.49 -23.78 -9.10
N LYS A 74 9.08 -22.75 -9.72
CA LYS A 74 10.19 -22.94 -10.67
C LYS A 74 11.41 -23.52 -9.96
N TYR A 75 11.71 -23.01 -8.77
CA TYR A 75 12.84 -23.48 -7.96
C TYR A 75 12.67 -24.96 -7.58
N GLU A 76 11.50 -25.38 -7.08
CA GLU A 76 11.28 -26.78 -6.71
C GLU A 76 11.31 -27.71 -7.93
N LYS A 77 10.80 -27.29 -9.10
CA LYS A 77 10.93 -28.05 -10.36
C LYS A 77 12.39 -28.28 -10.72
N ILE A 78 13.20 -27.23 -10.71
CA ILE A 78 14.64 -27.31 -11.00
C ILE A 78 15.33 -28.24 -10.00
N LYS A 79 15.09 -28.04 -8.70
CA LYS A 79 15.67 -28.85 -7.63
C LYS A 79 15.32 -30.34 -7.76
N SER A 80 14.08 -30.68 -8.11
CA SER A 80 13.69 -32.08 -8.34
C SER A 80 14.45 -32.72 -9.50
N GLN A 81 14.64 -32.00 -10.62
CA GLN A 81 15.38 -32.50 -11.78
C GLN A 81 16.87 -32.80 -11.48
N PHE A 82 17.47 -32.09 -10.53
CA PHE A 82 18.86 -32.30 -10.12
C PHE A 82 19.01 -33.27 -8.95
N ALA A 83 17.92 -33.61 -8.25
CA ALA A 83 17.94 -34.62 -7.19
C ALA A 83 17.88 -36.06 -7.73
N ASP A 84 17.42 -36.23 -8.98
CA ASP A 84 17.33 -37.52 -9.69
C ASP A 84 18.57 -37.82 -10.57
N LEU A 85 19.65 -37.03 -10.44
CA LEU A 85 20.97 -37.21 -11.09
C LEU A 85 22.01 -37.68 -10.06
#